data_AF-A0A921Q2E4-F1
#
_entry.id   AF-A0A921Q2E4-F1
#
_cell.length_a   1.000
_cell.length_b   1.000
_cell.length_c   1.000
_cell.angle_alpha   90.00
_cell.angle_beta   90.00
_cell.angle_gamma   90.00
#
_symmetry.space_group_name_H-M   'P 1'
#
loop_
_entity.id
_entity.type
_entity.pdbx_description
1 polymer ?
#
loop_
_entity_poly.entity_id
_entity_poly.type
_entity_poly.pdbx_seq_one_letter_code
_entity_poly.pdbx_strand_id
1 'polypeptide(L)'
;MYEMNAKIRQFQQMASLELAEPNHCELPSTEGEHVRDKSKTVDPEGISKELADKVSNIEAEVQLLEEEYKKDLLDHDKVRQELADVQAKRALMEAVMGETKQLQELGERAAELEKVHASLAEELQRRYACPGCGVNNMPVPEAAN
;
A
#
# COMPACT_ATOMS: atom_id res chain seq x y z
N MET A 1 -17.10 22.81 6.61
CA MET A 1 -18.46 23.00 7.18
C MET A 1 -19.46 23.53 6.13
N TYR A 2 -19.11 24.53 5.31
CA TYR A 2 -20.00 25.08 4.27
C TYR A 2 -20.48 24.07 3.23
N GLU A 3 -19.61 23.17 2.79
CA GLU A 3 -19.92 22.16 1.77
C GLU A 3 -20.96 21.14 2.25
N MET A 4 -20.89 20.73 3.52
CA MET A 4 -21.87 19.80 4.10
C MET A 4 -23.24 20.44 4.25
N ASN A 5 -23.28 21.72 4.62
CA ASN A 5 -24.53 22.50 4.64
C ASN A 5 -25.14 22.70 3.25
N ALA A 6 -24.33 22.75 2.19
CA ALA A 6 -24.81 22.81 0.82
C ALA A 6 -25.48 21.47 0.40
N LYS A 7 -24.83 20.35 0.74
CA LYS A 7 -25.37 19.00 0.47
C LYS A 7 -26.67 18.72 1.20
N ILE A 8 -26.80 19.16 2.46
CA ILE A 8 -28.05 19.04 3.24
C ILE A 8 -29.20 19.81 2.57
N ARG A 9 -28.94 21.03 2.08
CA ARG A 9 -29.97 21.83 1.38
C ARG A 9 -30.39 21.22 0.05
N GLN A 10 -29.45 20.65 -0.71
CA GLN A 10 -29.75 19.96 -1.96
C GLN A 10 -30.62 18.73 -1.72
N PHE A 11 -30.33 17.94 -0.68
CA PHE A 11 -31.14 16.79 -0.31
C PHE A 11 -32.57 17.19 0.06
N GLN A 12 -32.73 18.25 0.86
CA GLN A 12 -34.05 18.77 1.23
C GLN A 12 -34.85 19.29 0.02
N GLN A 13 -34.18 19.90 -0.96
CA GLN A 13 -34.80 20.40 -2.19
C GLN A 13 -35.27 19.26 -3.10
N MET A 14 -34.46 18.21 -3.26
CA MET A 14 -34.85 17.04 -4.04
C MET A 14 -36.04 16.30 -3.41
N ALA A 15 -36.01 16.07 -2.10
CA ALA A 15 -37.13 15.43 -1.41
C ALA A 15 -38.43 16.24 -1.51
N SER A 16 -38.34 17.57 -1.53
CA SER A 16 -39.53 18.43 -1.70
C SER A 16 -40.08 18.41 -3.13
N LEU A 17 -39.23 18.19 -4.14
CA LEU A 17 -39.64 18.05 -5.55
C LEU A 17 -40.28 16.69 -5.83
N GLU A 18 -39.74 15.60 -5.27
CA GLU A 18 -40.29 14.24 -5.41
C GLU A 18 -41.64 14.09 -4.68
N LEU A 19 -41.82 14.76 -3.55
CA LEU A 19 -43.09 14.74 -2.80
C LEU A 19 -44.14 15.74 -3.33
N ALA A 20 -43.75 16.61 -4.25
CA ALA A 20 -44.63 17.59 -4.90
C ALA A 20 -45.15 17.12 -6.27
N GLU A 21 -45.02 15.82 -6.60
CA GLU A 21 -45.78 15.27 -7.73
C GLU A 21 -47.28 15.55 -7.51
N PRO A 22 -47.96 16.13 -8.51
CA PRO A 22 -49.29 16.67 -8.32
C PRO A 22 -50.31 15.55 -8.15
N ASN A 23 -50.66 15.27 -6.91
CA ASN A 23 -51.98 14.72 -6.56
C ASN A 23 -53.04 15.80 -6.85
N HIS A 24 -53.35 16.02 -8.13
CA HIS A 24 -54.55 16.74 -8.54
C HIS A 24 -55.63 15.72 -8.90
N CYS A 25 -56.17 15.05 -7.88
CA CYS A 25 -57.57 14.64 -7.91
C CYS A 25 -58.42 15.84 -7.46
N GLU A 26 -58.46 16.88 -8.30
CA GLU A 26 -59.62 17.77 -8.28
C GLU A 26 -60.77 16.99 -8.90
N LEU A 27 -61.66 16.47 -8.06
CA LEU A 27 -62.93 15.90 -8.51
C LEU A 27 -63.83 17.07 -8.95
N PRO A 28 -64.21 17.20 -10.24
CA PRO A 28 -65.38 18.00 -10.58
C PRO A 28 -66.61 17.19 -10.18
N SER A 29 -67.44 17.82 -9.37
CA SER A 29 -68.76 17.35 -9.02
C SER A 29 -69.61 17.07 -10.27
N THR A 30 -70.21 15.88 -10.28
CA THR A 30 -71.51 15.50 -10.85
C THR A 30 -71.73 15.50 -12.38
N GLU A 31 -72.40 14.42 -12.79
CA GLU A 31 -73.21 14.21 -14.00
C GLU A 31 -72.49 13.73 -15.28
N GLY A 32 -72.45 12.40 -15.39
CA GLY A 32 -73.06 11.68 -16.51
C GLY A 32 -72.38 11.79 -17.87
N GLU A 33 -71.38 10.95 -18.14
CA GLU A 33 -71.24 10.40 -19.48
C GLU A 33 -70.47 9.08 -19.50
N HIS A 34 -70.99 8.14 -20.27
CA HIS A 34 -70.51 6.78 -20.43
C HIS A 34 -69.25 6.79 -21.31
N VAL A 35 -68.11 7.20 -20.76
CA VAL A 35 -66.82 7.04 -21.45
C VAL A 35 -66.35 5.62 -21.22
N ARG A 36 -66.43 4.82 -22.29
CA ARG A 36 -65.80 3.50 -22.39
C ARG A 36 -64.31 3.66 -22.09
N ASP A 37 -63.95 3.46 -20.84
CA ASP A 37 -62.57 3.39 -20.41
C ASP A 37 -61.98 2.14 -21.06
N LYS A 38 -61.19 2.36 -22.12
CA LYS A 38 -60.30 1.34 -22.66
C LYS A 38 -59.16 1.23 -21.66
N SER A 39 -59.44 0.65 -20.51
CA SER A 39 -58.40 0.10 -19.66
C SER A 39 -57.64 -0.88 -20.56
N LYS A 40 -56.43 -0.50 -20.96
CA LYS A 40 -55.42 -1.49 -21.26
C LYS A 40 -55.38 -2.32 -19.99
N THR A 41 -55.97 -3.51 -20.04
CA THR A 41 -55.79 -4.51 -19.00
C THR A 41 -54.31 -4.80 -19.00
N VAL A 42 -53.59 -4.09 -18.14
CA VAL A 42 -52.20 -4.37 -17.82
C VAL A 42 -52.25 -5.73 -17.16
N ASP A 43 -51.70 -6.75 -17.81
CA ASP A 43 -51.64 -8.11 -17.28
C ASP A 43 -50.74 -8.10 -16.02
N PRO A 44 -51.32 -8.14 -14.81
CA PRO A 44 -50.54 -8.05 -13.59
C PRO A 44 -49.67 -9.29 -13.39
N GLU A 45 -50.07 -10.43 -13.97
CA GLU A 45 -49.35 -11.69 -13.93
C GLU A 45 -48.07 -11.61 -14.77
N GLY A 46 -48.16 -10.99 -15.95
CA GLY A 46 -47.03 -10.71 -16.83
C GLY A 46 -45.97 -9.81 -16.17
N ILE A 47 -46.39 -8.75 -15.48
CA ILE A 47 -45.50 -7.87 -14.72
C ILE A 47 -44.87 -8.61 -13.53
N SER A 48 -45.66 -9.40 -12.80
CA SER A 48 -45.18 -10.19 -11.67
C SER A 48 -44.09 -11.18 -12.10
N LYS A 49 -44.26 -11.83 -13.25
CA LYS A 49 -43.29 -12.76 -13.80
C LYS A 49 -42.01 -12.05 -14.24
N GLU A 50 -42.13 -10.93 -14.97
CA GLU A 50 -40.97 -10.13 -15.39
C GLU A 50 -40.15 -9.66 -14.18
N LEU A 51 -40.82 -9.26 -13.11
CA LEU A 51 -40.15 -8.86 -11.87
C LEU A 51 -39.43 -10.03 -11.20
N ALA A 52 -40.06 -11.21 -11.13
CA ALA A 52 -39.44 -12.41 -10.58
C ALA A 52 -38.19 -12.86 -11.35
N ASP A 53 -38.23 -12.77 -12.69
CA ASP A 53 -37.07 -13.08 -13.54
C ASP A 53 -35.92 -12.08 -13.28
N LYS A 54 -36.22 -10.78 -13.15
CA LYS A 54 -35.23 -9.76 -12.81
C LYS A 54 -34.60 -9.98 -11.43
N VAL A 55 -35.40 -10.33 -10.42
CA VAL A 55 -34.91 -10.65 -9.08
C VAL A 55 -33.97 -11.86 -9.14
N SER A 56 -34.35 -12.91 -9.86
CA SER A 56 -33.50 -14.11 -10.03
C SER A 56 -32.17 -13.79 -10.71
N ASN A 57 -32.18 -12.92 -11.73
CA ASN A 57 -30.95 -12.48 -12.39
C ASN A 57 -30.05 -11.65 -11.45
N ILE A 58 -30.64 -10.73 -10.68
CA ILE A 58 -29.89 -9.94 -9.69
C ILE A 58 -29.27 -10.85 -8.63
N GLU A 59 -30.01 -11.86 -8.14
CA GLU A 59 -29.48 -12.83 -7.18
C GLU A 59 -28.28 -13.60 -7.74
N ALA A 60 -28.32 -14.00 -9.01
CA ALA A 60 -27.19 -14.66 -9.68
C ALA A 60 -25.97 -13.74 -9.81
N GLU A 61 -26.17 -12.48 -10.20
CA GLU A 61 -25.09 -11.48 -10.29
C GLU A 61 -24.45 -11.19 -8.91
N VAL A 62 -25.27 -11.08 -7.87
CA VAL A 62 -24.80 -10.87 -6.49
C VAL A 62 -23.94 -12.04 -6.04
N GLN A 63 -24.36 -13.29 -6.31
CA GLN A 63 -23.56 -14.47 -5.94
C GLN A 63 -22.19 -14.47 -6.62
N LEU A 64 -22.14 -14.13 -7.92
CA LEU A 64 -20.86 -14.05 -8.65
C LEU A 64 -19.94 -12.97 -8.06
N LEU A 65 -20.48 -11.78 -7.77
CA LEU A 65 -19.70 -10.70 -7.16
C LEU A 65 -19.19 -11.05 -5.75
N GLU A 66 -19.99 -11.77 -4.96
CA GLU A 66 -19.56 -12.25 -3.64
C GLU A 66 -18.41 -13.25 -3.74
N GLU A 67 -18.41 -14.12 -4.75
CA GLU A 67 -17.33 -15.07 -5.00
C GLU A 67 -16.04 -14.37 -5.44
N GLU A 68 -16.16 -13.40 -6.36
CA GLU A 68 -15.03 -12.56 -6.79
C GLU A 68 -14.45 -11.78 -5.61
N TYR A 69 -15.30 -11.15 -4.80
CA TYR A 69 -14.87 -10.40 -3.62
C TYR A 69 -14.11 -11.27 -2.62
N LYS A 70 -14.56 -12.51 -2.38
CA LYS A 70 -13.85 -13.47 -1.51
C LYS A 70 -12.47 -13.81 -2.06
N LYS A 71 -12.35 -13.97 -3.38
CA LYS A 71 -11.05 -14.21 -4.03
C LYS A 71 -10.13 -13.00 -3.88
N ASP A 72 -10.64 -11.80 -4.12
CA ASP A 72 -9.87 -10.55 -3.99
C ASP A 72 -9.36 -10.33 -2.57
N LEU A 73 -10.15 -10.70 -1.55
CA LEU A 73 -9.71 -10.66 -0.15
C LEU A 73 -8.48 -11.57 0.09
N LEU A 74 -8.50 -12.79 -0.45
CA LEU A 74 -7.37 -13.72 -0.33
C LEU A 74 -6.12 -13.22 -1.05
N ASP A 75 -6.30 -12.69 -2.27
CA ASP A 75 -5.19 -12.15 -3.05
C ASP A 75 -4.59 -10.92 -2.37
N HIS A 76 -5.42 -10.07 -1.77
CA HIS A 76 -4.97 -8.91 -1.00
C HIS A 76 -4.21 -9.31 0.27
N ASP A 77 -4.66 -10.33 1.01
CA ASP A 77 -3.93 -10.83 2.17
C ASP A 77 -2.58 -11.43 1.79
N LYS A 78 -2.51 -12.11 0.64
CA LYS A 78 -1.24 -12.59 0.08
C LYS A 78 -0.29 -11.43 -0.25
N VAL A 79 -0.78 -10.39 -0.92
CA VAL A 79 0.02 -9.19 -1.23
C VAL A 79 0.51 -8.49 0.04
N ARG A 80 -0.31 -8.43 1.10
CA ARG A 80 0.12 -7.90 2.40
C ARG A 80 1.28 -8.69 3.00
N GLN A 81 1.21 -10.02 2.93
CA GLN A 81 2.30 -10.87 3.42
C GLN A 81 3.58 -10.66 2.60
N GLU A 82 3.48 -10.64 1.27
CA GLU A 82 4.63 -10.39 0.38
C GLU A 82 5.26 -9.02 0.65
N LEU A 83 4.44 -7.99 0.91
CA LEU A 83 4.93 -6.66 1.26
C LEU A 83 5.70 -6.67 2.58
N ALA A 84 5.19 -7.35 3.61
CA ALA A 84 5.88 -7.49 4.90
C ALA A 84 7.23 -8.18 4.73
N ASP A 85 7.30 -9.25 3.93
CA ASP A 85 8.54 -9.97 3.65
C ASP A 85 9.56 -9.09 2.91
N VAL A 86 9.11 -8.29 1.93
CA VAL A 86 9.95 -7.34 1.20
C VAL A 86 10.46 -6.22 2.11
N GLN A 87 9.63 -5.72 3.02
CA GLN A 87 10.04 -4.72 4.01
C GLN A 87 11.11 -5.27 4.96
N ALA A 88 10.95 -6.51 5.45
CA ALA A 88 11.95 -7.17 6.27
C ALA A 88 13.28 -7.35 5.53
N LYS A 89 13.23 -7.79 4.27
CA LYS A 89 14.43 -7.92 3.41
C LYS A 89 15.11 -6.57 3.18
N ARG A 90 14.34 -5.50 2.98
CA ARG A 90 14.89 -4.14 2.84
C ARG A 90 15.64 -3.71 4.10
N ALA A 91 15.04 -3.88 5.28
CA ALA A 91 15.67 -3.50 6.54
C ALA A 91 17.01 -4.24 6.76
N LEU A 92 17.07 -5.54 6.41
CA LEU A 92 18.30 -6.32 6.45
C LEU A 92 19.34 -5.78 5.46
N MET A 93 18.95 -5.45 4.24
CA MET A 93 19.85 -4.88 3.24
C MET A 93 20.45 -3.54 3.72
N GLU A 94 19.63 -2.66 4.30
CA GLU A 94 20.08 -1.38 4.85
C GLU A 94 21.10 -1.58 5.98
N ALA A 95 20.88 -2.56 6.87
CA ALA A 95 21.84 -2.91 7.92
C ALA A 95 23.17 -3.43 7.34
N VAL A 96 23.11 -4.36 6.38
CA VAL A 96 24.31 -4.90 5.70
C VAL A 96 25.10 -3.81 4.97
N MET A 97 24.41 -2.87 4.31
CA MET A 97 25.07 -1.73 3.69
C MET A 97 25.79 -0.84 4.73
N GLY A 98 25.15 -0.61 5.88
CA GLY A 98 25.76 0.10 7.00
C GLY A 98 27.03 -0.57 7.53
N GLU A 99 26.97 -1.88 7.79
CA GLU A 99 28.12 -2.66 8.25
C GLU A 99 29.24 -2.72 7.20
N THR A 100 28.89 -2.88 5.92
CA THR A 100 29.86 -2.91 4.81
C THR A 100 30.63 -1.59 4.73
N LYS A 101 29.95 -0.46 4.93
CA LYS A 101 30.61 0.85 4.98
C LYS A 101 31.59 0.95 6.15
N GLN A 102 31.19 0.50 7.34
CA GLN A 102 32.09 0.47 8.50
C GLN A 102 33.31 -0.43 8.25
N LEU A 103 33.11 -1.59 7.62
CA LEU A 103 34.19 -2.50 7.27
C LEU A 103 35.17 -1.87 6.28
N GLN A 104 34.67 -1.13 5.28
CA GLN A 104 35.51 -0.37 4.36
C GLN A 104 36.36 0.67 5.10
N GLU A 105 35.74 1.48 5.97
CA GLU A 105 36.45 2.49 6.76
C GLU A 105 37.53 1.87 7.67
N LEU A 106 37.26 0.70 8.27
CA LEU A 106 38.24 -0.05 9.04
C LEU A 106 39.39 -0.56 8.18
N GLY A 107 39.09 -1.07 6.98
CA GLY A 107 40.11 -1.51 6.01
C GLY A 107 41.05 -0.37 5.60
N GLU A 108 40.52 0.82 5.36
CA GLU A 108 41.31 2.02 5.03
C GLU A 108 42.24 2.42 6.20
N ARG A 109 41.74 2.39 7.44
CA ARG A 109 42.55 2.67 8.63
C ARG A 109 43.63 1.63 8.88
N ALA A 110 43.33 0.34 8.66
CA ALA A 110 44.30 -0.73 8.80
C ALA A 110 45.45 -0.58 7.79
N ALA A 111 45.13 -0.30 6.53
CA ALA A 111 46.14 -0.06 5.50
C ALA A 111 47.02 1.16 5.82
N GLU A 112 46.45 2.23 6.37
CA GLU A 112 47.24 3.40 6.79
C GLU A 112 48.15 3.06 7.98
N LEU A 113 47.65 2.30 8.95
CA LEU A 113 48.44 1.83 10.08
C LEU A 113 49.62 0.94 9.62
N GLU A 114 49.41 0.06 8.65
CA GLU A 114 50.47 -0.77 8.07
C GLU A 114 51.58 0.06 7.43
N LYS A 115 51.23 1.13 6.70
CA LYS A 115 52.24 2.06 6.14
C LYS A 115 53.06 2.76 7.22
N VAL A 116 52.40 3.23 8.27
CA VAL A 116 53.07 3.88 9.41
C VAL A 116 54.00 2.88 10.08
N HIS A 117 53.54 1.65 10.30
CA HIS A 117 54.34 0.59 10.90
C HIS A 117 55.57 0.23 10.06
N ALA A 118 55.41 0.08 8.74
CA ALA A 118 56.53 -0.16 7.83
C ALA A 118 57.55 0.99 7.84
N SER A 119 57.07 2.24 7.77
CA SER A 119 57.93 3.42 7.82
C SER A 119 58.71 3.52 9.13
N LEU A 120 58.07 3.20 10.25
CA LEU A 120 58.71 3.16 11.56
C LEU A 120 59.77 2.05 11.64
N ALA A 121 59.46 0.86 11.11
CA ALA A 121 60.42 -0.25 11.06
C ALA A 121 61.68 0.13 10.26
N GLU A 122 61.52 0.78 9.11
CA GLU A 122 62.64 1.28 8.29
C GLU A 122 63.46 2.37 9.00
N GLU A 123 62.79 3.30 9.69
CA GLU A 123 63.46 4.34 10.47
C GLU A 123 64.26 3.75 11.65
N LEU A 124 63.68 2.79 12.37
CA LEU A 124 64.37 2.05 13.42
C LEU A 124 65.58 1.30 12.84
N GLN A 125 65.41 0.57 11.75
CA GLN A 125 66.52 -0.13 11.11
C GLN A 125 67.66 0.83 10.71
N ARG A 126 67.33 2.01 10.17
CA ARG A 126 68.33 3.05 9.85
C ARG A 126 69.06 3.57 11.07
N ARG A 127 68.36 3.84 12.18
CA ARG A 127 68.98 4.37 13.41
C ARG A 127 69.95 3.41 14.07
N TYR A 128 69.68 2.11 13.97
CA TYR A 128 70.48 1.08 14.62
C TYR A 128 71.55 0.47 13.71
N ALA A 129 71.59 0.83 12.43
CA ALA A 129 72.68 0.45 11.54
C ALA A 129 73.99 1.17 11.92
N CYS A 130 75.06 0.41 12.14
CA CYS A 130 76.39 0.97 12.37
C CYS A 130 76.90 1.70 11.12
N PRO A 131 77.29 2.99 11.19
CA PRO A 131 77.75 3.74 10.01
C PRO A 131 79.01 3.18 9.33
N GLY A 132 79.83 2.44 10.07
CA GLY A 132 81.11 1.91 9.56
C GLY A 132 81.01 0.54 8.87
N CYS A 133 80.09 -0.31 9.29
CA CYS A 133 79.98 -1.69 8.78
C CYS A 133 78.56 -2.13 8.38
N GLY A 134 77.55 -1.29 8.58
CA GLY A 134 76.15 -1.57 8.20
C GLY A 134 75.43 -2.61 9.07
N VAL A 135 76.09 -3.18 10.08
CA VAL A 135 75.48 -4.16 10.99
C VAL A 135 74.39 -3.48 11.82
N ASN A 136 73.21 -4.11 11.90
CA ASN A 136 72.10 -3.65 12.73
C ASN A 136 72.36 -4.02 14.20
N ASN A 137 72.45 -3.00 15.06
CA ASN A 137 72.70 -3.12 16.49
C ASN A 137 71.39 -3.22 17.32
N MET A 138 70.23 -3.39 16.69
CA MET A 138 68.98 -3.65 17.40
C MET A 138 69.11 -4.93 18.24
N PRO A 139 68.79 -4.87 19.55
CA PRO A 139 68.65 -6.07 20.35
C PRO A 139 67.50 -6.92 19.78
N VAL A 140 67.73 -8.22 19.59
CA VAL A 140 66.64 -9.15 19.27
C VAL A 140 65.72 -9.21 20.49
N PRO A 141 64.41 -8.95 20.36
CA PRO A 141 63.50 -9.09 21.48
C PRO A 141 63.53 -10.53 21.97
N GLU A 142 63.87 -10.75 23.24
CA GLU A 142 63.68 -12.06 23.88
C GLU A 142 62.17 -12.37 23.82
N ALA A 143 61.82 -13.48 23.19
CA ALA A 143 60.44 -13.93 23.12
C ALA A 143 59.92 -14.13 24.56
N ALA A 144 58.96 -13.31 24.98
CA ALA A 144 58.25 -13.52 26.22
C ALA A 144 57.42 -14.81 26.08
N ASN A 145 57.90 -15.88 26.71
CA ASN A 145 57.18 -17.15 26.91
C ASN A 145 55.98 -16.99 27.84
#